data_AF-A0A7U6GDS7-F1
#
_entry.id   AF-A0A7U6GDS7-F1
#
_cell.length_a   1.000
_cell.length_b   1.000
_cell.length_c   1.000
_cell.angle_alpha   90.00
_cell.angle_beta   90.00
_cell.angle_gamma   90.00
#
_symmetry.space_group_name_H-M   'P 1'
#
loop_
_entity.id
_entity.type
_entity.pdbx_description
1 polymer ?
#
loop_
_entity_poly.entity_id
_entity_poly.type
_entity_poly.pdbx_seq_one_letter_code
_entity_poly.pdbx_strand_id
1 'polypeptide(L)'
;MDDKFSLLKDYVRMLAIYYGKNFNLPIEDLFQEGFLAYYENIEHYRGLREEEFLLVMKRIVNRAMYRFVKSELERRGKEISLDNWEEM
;
A
#
# COMPACT_ATOMS: atom_id res chain seq x y z
N MET A 1 -0.86 -3.56 22.90
CA MET A 1 -0.30 -2.94 21.67
C MET A 1 -0.21 -4.01 20.57
N ASP A 2 0.10 -5.26 20.94
CA ASP A 2 0.29 -6.39 20.01
C ASP A 2 -0.95 -6.83 19.21
N ASP A 3 -2.17 -6.75 19.79
CA ASP A 3 -3.39 -7.19 19.07
C ASP A 3 -3.76 -6.27 17.90
N LYS A 4 -3.67 -4.95 18.10
CA LYS A 4 -3.96 -3.94 17.07
C LYS A 4 -3.00 -4.03 15.88
N PHE A 5 -1.73 -4.29 16.16
CA PHE A 5 -0.69 -4.43 15.15
C PHE A 5 -0.90 -5.71 14.33
N SER A 6 -1.30 -6.81 14.98
CA SER A 6 -1.52 -8.10 14.31
C SER A 6 -2.70 -8.03 13.32
N LEU A 7 -3.82 -7.42 13.72
CA LEU A 7 -4.99 -7.24 12.84
C LEU A 7 -4.68 -6.36 11.61
N LEU A 8 -3.87 -5.31 11.78
CA LEU A 8 -3.48 -4.44 10.66
C LEU A 8 -2.44 -5.09 9.76
N LYS A 9 -1.52 -5.88 10.32
CA LYS A 9 -0.52 -6.65 9.55
C LYS A 9 -1.18 -7.62 8.58
N ASP A 10 -2.19 -8.37 9.03
CA ASP A 10 -2.90 -9.32 8.18
C ASP A 10 -3.70 -8.59 7.08
N TYR A 11 -4.30 -7.45 7.43
CA TYR A 11 -4.97 -6.58 6.46
C TYR A 11 -4.00 -6.05 5.38
N VAL A 12 -2.83 -5.55 5.77
CA VAL A 12 -1.81 -5.05 4.84
C VAL A 12 -1.34 -6.17 3.92
N ARG A 13 -1.10 -7.37 4.47
CA ARG A 13 -0.69 -8.54 3.68
C ARG A 13 -1.75 -8.96 2.66
N MET A 14 -3.01 -8.99 3.07
CA MET A 14 -4.13 -9.28 2.17
C MET A 14 -4.21 -8.25 1.03
N LEU A 15 -4.08 -6.95 1.33
CA LEU A 15 -4.07 -5.90 0.30
C LEU A 15 -2.87 -6.03 -0.64
N ALA A 16 -1.68 -6.33 -0.11
CA ALA A 16 -0.48 -6.51 -0.91
C ALA A 16 -0.64 -7.67 -1.91
N ILE A 17 -1.20 -8.79 -1.47
CA ILE A 17 -1.51 -9.92 -2.35
C ILE A 17 -2.57 -9.54 -3.39
N TYR A 18 -3.63 -8.85 -2.97
CA TYR A 18 -4.69 -8.41 -3.88
C TYR A 18 -4.13 -7.49 -4.97
N TYR A 19 -3.43 -6.43 -4.61
CA TYR A 19 -2.86 -5.49 -5.57
C TYR A 19 -1.74 -6.11 -6.41
N GLY A 20 -0.85 -6.90 -5.79
CA GLY A 20 0.24 -7.57 -6.51
C GLY A 20 -0.29 -8.50 -7.61
N LYS A 21 -1.34 -9.26 -7.33
CA LYS A 21 -2.00 -10.13 -8.32
C LYS A 21 -2.74 -9.34 -9.41
N ASN A 22 -3.52 -8.33 -9.05
CA ASN A 22 -4.36 -7.59 -10.01
C ASN A 22 -3.56 -6.66 -10.92
N PHE A 23 -2.43 -6.13 -10.44
CA PHE A 23 -1.63 -5.12 -11.16
C PHE A 23 -0.23 -5.62 -11.55
N ASN A 24 0.06 -6.90 -11.31
CA ASN A 24 1.35 -7.53 -11.58
C ASN A 24 2.53 -6.75 -10.95
N LEU A 25 2.39 -6.37 -9.68
CA LEU A 25 3.40 -5.65 -8.91
C LEU A 25 4.03 -6.56 -7.84
N PRO A 26 5.29 -6.29 -7.42
CA PRO A 26 5.89 -7.03 -6.33
C PRO A 26 5.06 -6.89 -5.04
N ILE A 27 4.67 -8.04 -4.48
CA ILE A 27 3.87 -8.09 -3.24
C ILE A 27 4.64 -7.47 -2.06
N GLU A 28 5.96 -7.66 -2.03
CA GLU A 28 6.80 -7.16 -0.94
C GLU A 28 6.86 -5.63 -0.92
N ASP A 29 7.01 -4.97 -2.08
CA ASP A 29 7.01 -3.51 -2.19
C ASP A 29 5.68 -2.92 -1.71
N LEU A 30 4.56 -3.53 -2.13
CA LEU A 30 3.22 -3.16 -1.68
C LEU A 30 3.03 -3.35 -0.17
N PHE A 31 3.59 -4.43 0.38
CA PHE A 31 3.54 -4.71 1.81
C PHE A 31 4.34 -3.67 2.61
N GLN A 32 5.54 -3.33 2.15
CA GLN A 32 6.39 -2.30 2.75
C GLN A 32 5.70 -0.93 2.72
N GLU A 33 5.11 -0.54 1.60
CA GLU A 33 4.36 0.71 1.47
C GLU A 33 3.19 0.79 2.46
N GLY A 34 2.44 -0.32 2.60
CA GLY A 34 1.35 -0.37 3.58
C GLY A 34 1.83 -0.26 5.02
N PHE A 35 3.00 -0.81 5.34
CA PHE A 35 3.61 -0.67 6.67
C PHE A 35 4.17 0.72 6.93
N LEU A 36 4.78 1.36 5.94
CA LEU A 36 5.25 2.73 6.04
C LEU A 36 4.09 3.68 6.38
N ALA A 37 2.99 3.58 5.63
CA ALA A 37 1.79 4.36 5.88
C ALA A 37 1.20 4.11 7.28
N TYR A 38 1.30 2.89 7.79
CA TYR A 38 0.90 2.58 9.17
C TYR A 38 1.77 3.32 10.19
N TYR A 39 3.10 3.22 10.08
CA TYR A 39 4.04 3.81 11.04
C TYR A 39 4.00 5.33 11.03
N GLU A 40 3.80 5.97 9.88
CA GLU A 40 3.70 7.43 9.77
C GLU A 40 2.47 8.00 10.50
N ASN A 41 1.41 7.19 10.67
CA ASN A 41 0.12 7.65 11.16
C ASN A 41 -0.25 7.12 12.56
N ILE A 42 0.48 6.13 13.09
CA ILE A 42 0.13 5.49 14.36
C ILE A 42 0.04 6.48 15.52
N GLU A 43 1.03 7.38 15.67
CA GLU A 43 1.05 8.33 16.78
C GLU A 43 -0.05 9.38 16.65
N HIS A 44 -0.40 9.78 15.42
CA HIS A 44 -1.45 10.75 15.17
C HIS A 44 -2.84 10.24 15.60
N TYR A 45 -3.09 8.94 15.45
CA TYR A 45 -4.39 8.32 15.75
C TYR A 45 -4.42 7.47 17.03
N ARG A 46 -3.33 7.46 17.81
CA ARG A 46 -3.18 6.61 19.00
C ARG A 46 -4.27 6.79 20.06
N GLY A 47 -4.86 8.00 20.14
CA GLY A 47 -5.92 8.33 21.09
C GLY A 47 -7.33 7.81 20.72
N LEU A 48 -7.51 7.25 19.52
CA LEU A 48 -8.80 6.72 19.09
C LEU A 48 -9.17 5.42 19.81
N ARG A 49 -10.47 5.15 19.91
CA ARG A 49 -10.95 3.82 20.32
C ARG A 49 -10.51 2.80 19.28
N GLU A 50 -10.40 1.55 19.69
CA GLU A 50 -9.82 0.50 18.85
C GLU A 50 -10.53 0.33 17.49
N GLU A 51 -11.86 0.29 17.49
CA GLU A 51 -12.65 0.16 16.25
C GLU A 51 -12.43 1.35 15.30
N GLU A 52 -12.36 2.56 15.85
CA GLU A 52 -12.13 3.80 15.09
C GLU A 52 -10.70 3.84 14.54
N PHE A 53 -9.72 3.46 15.37
CA PHE A 53 -8.33 3.34 14.98
C PHE A 53 -8.17 2.35 13.83
N LEU A 54 -8.71 1.14 13.95
CA LEU A 54 -8.64 0.13 12.90
C LEU A 54 -9.31 0.61 11.60
N LEU A 55 -10.47 1.26 11.69
CA LEU A 55 -11.16 1.79 10.52
C LEU A 55 -10.33 2.87 9.81
N VAL A 56 -9.78 3.81 10.56
CA VAL A 56 -8.96 4.91 10.02
C VAL A 56 -7.66 4.36 9.42
N MET A 57 -6.94 3.51 10.14
CA MET A 57 -5.68 2.94 9.66
C MET A 57 -5.86 2.09 8.40
N LYS A 58 -6.92 1.28 8.32
CA LYS A 58 -7.24 0.52 7.09
C LYS A 58 -7.40 1.44 5.89
N ARG A 59 -8.12 2.57 6.05
CA ARG A 59 -8.32 3.55 4.96
C ARG A 59 -7.03 4.23 4.56
N ILE A 60 -6.18 4.61 5.51
CA ILE A 60 -4.89 5.25 5.25
C ILE A 60 -3.98 4.31 4.46
N VAL A 61 -3.78 3.09 4.98
CA VAL A 61 -2.97 2.05 4.34
C VAL A 61 -3.45 1.77 2.93
N ASN A 62 -4.76 1.53 2.75
CA ASN A 62 -5.33 1.23 1.44
C ASN A 62 -5.08 2.36 0.42
N ARG A 63 -5.23 3.62 0.84
CA ARG A 63 -4.99 4.78 -0.02
C ARG A 63 -3.52 4.97 -0.36
N ALA A 64 -2.61 4.68 0.57
CA ALA A 64 -1.17 4.75 0.32
C ALA A 64 -0.75 3.69 -0.71
N MET A 65 -1.11 2.43 -0.44
CA MET A 65 -0.82 1.32 -1.36
C MET A 65 -1.42 1.55 -2.76
N TYR A 66 -2.65 2.05 -2.86
CA TYR A 66 -3.25 2.35 -4.17
C TYR A 66 -2.55 3.50 -4.91
N ARG A 67 -2.05 4.51 -4.19
CA ARG A 67 -1.23 5.58 -4.80
C ARG A 67 0.10 5.05 -5.33
N PHE A 68 0.73 4.13 -4.61
CA PHE A 68 1.93 3.43 -5.09
C PHE A 68 1.62 2.61 -6.35
N VAL A 69 0.54 1.82 -6.34
CA VAL A 69 0.07 1.07 -7.53
C VAL A 69 -0.06 2.00 -8.74
N LYS A 70 -0.78 3.12 -8.58
CA LYS A 70 -0.99 4.08 -9.67
C LYS A 70 0.34 4.64 -10.20
N SER A 71 1.26 4.98 -9.31
CA SER A 71 2.58 5.52 -9.67
C SER A 71 3.41 4.49 -10.44
N GLU A 72 3.40 3.23 -10.02
CA GLU A 72 4.10 2.14 -10.72
C GLU A 72 3.51 1.83 -12.10
N LEU A 73 2.19 1.89 -12.24
CA LEU A 73 1.53 1.73 -13.54
C LEU A 73 1.87 2.89 -14.49
N GLU A 74 1.90 4.12 -13.99
CA GLU A 74 2.34 5.29 -14.76
C GLU A 74 3.82 5.19 -15.17
N ARG A 75 4.70 4.73 -14.27
CA ARG A 75 6.12 4.49 -14.56
C ARG A 75 6.30 3.47 -15.68
N ARG A 76 5.67 2.30 -15.57
CA ARG A 76 5.73 1.24 -16.60
C ARG A 76 5.16 1.70 -17.95
N GLY A 77 4.09 2.49 -17.94
CA GLY A 77 3.54 3.07 -19.16
C GLY A 77 4.51 4.02 -19.87
N LYS A 78 5.31 4.77 -19.12
CA LYS A 78 6.37 5.64 -19.68
C LYS A 78 7.55 4.83 -20.22
N GLU A 79 7.92 3.73 -19.58
CA GLU A 79 9.02 2.85 -20.04
C GLU A 79 8.69 2.22 -21.40
N ILE A 80 7.50 1.62 -21.54
CA ILE A 80 7.02 1.09 -22.82
C ILE A 80 6.97 2.17 -23.90
N SER A 81 6.63 3.41 -23.51
CA SER A 81 6.64 4.51 -24.46
C SER A 81 8.03 4.79 -24.99
N LEU A 82 9.09 4.78 -24.17
CA LEU A 82 10.46 5.13 -24.58
C LEU A 82 11.10 4.07 -25.48
N ASP A 83 10.87 2.78 -25.19
CA ASP A 83 11.39 1.68 -26.00
C ASP A 83 10.91 1.77 -27.47
N ASN A 84 9.68 2.24 -27.69
CA ASN A 84 9.13 2.48 -29.03
C ASN A 84 9.80 3.64 -29.80
N TRP A 85 10.51 4.54 -29.13
CA TRP A 85 11.26 5.62 -29.79
C TRP A 85 12.70 5.23 -30.11
N GLU A 86 13.29 4.27 -29.39
CA GLU A 86 14.65 3.79 -29.67
C GLU A 86 14.70 2.78 -30.84
N GLU A 87 13.56 2.18 -31.20
CA GLU A 87 13.42 1.29 -32.37
C GLU A 87 13.05 2.01 -33.69
N MET A 88 12.88 3.34 -33.70
CA MET A 88 12.61 4.16 -34.90
C MET A 88 13.85 4.89 -35.42
#